data_AF-A0A845Z6K7-F1
#
_entry.id   AF-A0A845Z6K7-F1
#
_cell.length_a   1.000
_cell.length_b   1.000
_cell.length_c   1.000
_cell.angle_alpha   90.00
_cell.angle_beta   90.00
_cell.angle_gamma   90.00
#
_symmetry.space_group_name_H-M   'P 1'
#
loop_
_entity.id
_entity.type
_entity.pdbx_description
1 polymer ?
#
loop_
_entity_poly.entity_id
_entity_poly.type
_entity_poly.pdbx_seq_one_letter_code
_entity_poly.pdbx_strand_id
1 'polypeptide(L)'
;MYKTTEGGVDKLLIWHLDAHLERLKRSIEKAGLKPAHSIAEIKQGCIDVVKYASMAGYIRPQVMFGLSTLSLGATGVTDAYVLFWPMKKYRDNDGVTLVSSTIERLSPKAADVTAKIAGFYTNSHFNHEYAKSQMADDAVMLDVEGNVAEVSSANVFIVKNGVLKTPRLGYTLEGITRQSVITLAKDLGIPVEETDLTFDDLRSADELFLTGTAAEIEPCIIYDGRALPVGETTKALKERFDMAKLGQLPAYETWYTKVV
;
A
#
# COMPACT_ATOMS: atom_id res chain seq x y z
N MET A 1 -12.05 -1.32 -0.37
CA MET A 1 -13.23 -1.82 -1.10
C MET A 1 -14.08 -0.61 -1.45
N TYR A 2 -14.77 -0.68 -2.59
CA TYR A 2 -15.42 0.46 -3.20
C TYR A 2 -16.90 0.17 -3.46
N LYS A 3 -17.72 1.22 -3.42
CA LYS A 3 -19.13 1.15 -3.76
C LYS A 3 -19.32 1.82 -5.12
N THR A 4 -19.99 1.13 -6.04
CA THR A 4 -20.39 1.67 -7.35
C THR A 4 -21.88 1.41 -7.56
N THR A 5 -22.54 2.23 -8.37
CA THR A 5 -23.97 2.08 -8.66
C THR A 5 -24.12 1.86 -10.16
N GLU A 6 -24.69 0.73 -10.56
CA GLU A 6 -24.89 0.36 -11.96
C GLU A 6 -26.36 -0.01 -12.17
N GLY A 7 -27.07 0.69 -13.06
CA GLY A 7 -28.50 0.45 -13.30
C GLY A 7 -29.40 0.68 -12.08
N GLY A 8 -28.98 1.54 -11.14
CA GLY A 8 -29.71 1.81 -9.89
C GLY A 8 -29.48 0.79 -8.77
N VAL A 9 -28.62 -0.22 -8.99
CA VAL A 9 -28.26 -1.21 -7.99
C VAL A 9 -26.84 -0.95 -7.48
N ASP A 10 -26.70 -0.85 -6.16
CA ASP A 10 -25.41 -0.71 -5.51
C ASP A 10 -24.62 -2.02 -5.56
N LYS A 11 -23.35 -1.95 -5.96
CA LYS A 11 -22.41 -3.07 -6.00
C LYS A 11 -21.20 -2.74 -5.12
N LEU A 12 -20.76 -3.72 -4.34
CA LEU A 12 -19.53 -3.63 -3.55
C LEU A 12 -18.40 -4.38 -4.26
N LEU A 13 -17.28 -3.69 -4.45
CA LEU A 13 -16.11 -4.18 -5.20
C LEU A 13 -14.92 -4.30 -4.25
N ILE A 14 -14.45 -5.52 -4.02
CA ILE A 14 -13.21 -5.74 -3.27
C ILE A 14 -12.04 -5.65 -4.25
N TRP A 15 -11.29 -4.55 -4.15
CA TRP A 15 -10.11 -4.26 -4.95
C TRP A 15 -8.97 -5.26 -4.69
N HIS A 16 -8.51 -5.91 -5.75
CA HIS A 16 -7.41 -6.87 -5.83
C HIS A 16 -7.41 -7.94 -4.73
N LEU A 17 -8.59 -8.46 -4.33
CA LEU A 17 -8.69 -9.43 -3.23
C LEU A 17 -7.73 -10.62 -3.41
N ASP A 18 -7.70 -11.21 -4.60
CA ASP A 18 -6.83 -12.35 -4.88
C ASP A 18 -5.34 -12.01 -4.79
N ALA A 19 -4.91 -10.85 -5.31
CA ALA A 19 -3.51 -10.42 -5.17
C ALA A 19 -3.15 -10.12 -3.71
N HIS A 20 -4.08 -9.56 -2.93
CA HIS A 20 -3.90 -9.31 -1.50
C HIS A 20 -3.75 -10.62 -0.71
N LEU A 21 -4.56 -11.64 -1.03
CA LEU A 21 -4.51 -12.94 -0.38
C LEU A 21 -3.30 -13.77 -0.81
N GLU A 22 -2.86 -13.66 -2.07
CA GLU A 22 -1.63 -14.29 -2.51
C GLU A 22 -0.42 -13.68 -1.79
N ARG A 23 -0.39 -12.36 -1.58
CA ARG A 23 0.66 -11.73 -0.77
C ARG A 23 0.58 -12.12 0.71
N LEU A 24 -0.63 -12.29 1.25
CA LEU A 24 -0.83 -12.82 2.61
C LEU A 24 -0.23 -14.24 2.71
N LYS A 25 -0.53 -15.11 1.75
CA LYS A 25 0.01 -16.47 1.67
C LYS A 25 1.54 -16.47 1.63
N ARG A 26 2.17 -15.66 0.77
CA ARG A 26 3.63 -15.51 0.76
C ARG A 26 4.19 -15.05 2.11
N SER A 27 3.50 -14.12 2.79
CA SER A 27 3.92 -13.63 4.11
C SER A 27 3.81 -14.70 5.19
N ILE A 28 2.76 -15.54 5.14
CA ILE A 28 2.55 -16.71 6.02
C ILE A 28 3.69 -17.72 5.84
N GLU A 29 4.03 -18.05 4.59
CA GLU A 29 5.10 -18.99 4.24
C GLU A 29 6.47 -18.48 4.75
N LYS A 30 6.78 -17.21 4.49
CA LYS A 30 8.03 -16.57 4.95
C LYS A 30 8.15 -16.49 6.47
N ALA A 31 7.04 -16.30 7.16
CA ALA A 31 6.98 -16.29 8.61
C ALA A 31 6.92 -17.70 9.23
N GLY A 32 6.87 -18.76 8.42
CA GLY A 32 6.78 -20.14 8.91
C GLY A 32 5.47 -20.45 9.64
N LEU A 33 4.39 -19.73 9.30
CA LEU A 33 3.08 -19.89 9.95
C LEU A 33 2.28 -21.02 9.31
N LYS A 34 1.43 -21.66 10.12
CA LYS A 34 0.50 -22.72 9.69
C LYS A 34 -0.93 -22.34 10.12
N PRO A 35 -1.65 -21.55 9.30
CA PRO A 35 -3.01 -21.11 9.63
C PRO A 35 -3.95 -22.30 9.74
N ALA A 36 -4.85 -22.25 10.74
CA ALA A 36 -5.94 -23.21 10.86
C ALA A 36 -6.92 -23.12 9.67
N HIS A 37 -6.99 -21.94 9.04
CA HIS A 37 -7.83 -21.67 7.87
C HIS A 37 -7.00 -21.61 6.58
N SER A 38 -7.51 -22.22 5.53
CA SER A 38 -6.99 -22.09 4.17
C SER A 38 -7.19 -20.68 3.62
N ILE A 39 -6.40 -20.31 2.61
CA ILE A 39 -6.56 -19.03 1.90
C ILE A 39 -7.96 -18.89 1.28
N ALA A 40 -8.57 -20.00 0.84
CA ALA A 40 -9.93 -20.01 0.31
C ALA A 40 -10.98 -19.66 1.39
N GLU A 41 -10.84 -20.19 2.60
CA GLU A 41 -11.70 -19.84 3.73
C GLU A 41 -11.52 -18.38 4.15
N ILE A 42 -10.27 -17.89 4.18
CA ILE A 42 -9.99 -16.47 4.47
C ILE A 42 -10.60 -15.57 3.37
N LYS A 43 -10.52 -15.97 2.10
CA LYS A 43 -11.19 -15.28 0.98
C LYS A 43 -12.69 -15.18 1.20
N GLN A 44 -13.32 -16.30 1.57
CA GLN A 44 -14.75 -16.32 1.83
C GLN A 44 -15.10 -15.41 3.00
N GLY A 45 -14.34 -15.42 4.10
CA GLY A 45 -14.52 -14.50 5.22
C GLY A 45 -14.42 -13.01 4.83
N CYS A 46 -13.54 -12.67 3.88
CA CYS A 46 -13.47 -11.31 3.32
C CYS A 46 -14.73 -10.91 2.56
N ILE A 47 -15.33 -11.85 1.81
CA ILE A 47 -16.57 -11.62 1.07
C ILE A 47 -17.74 -11.50 2.06
N ASP A 48 -17.81 -12.40 3.04
CA ASP A 48 -18.88 -12.46 4.03
C ASP A 48 -18.93 -11.20 4.90
N VAL A 49 -17.78 -10.71 5.38
CA VAL A 49 -17.74 -9.49 6.21
C VAL A 49 -18.20 -8.25 5.42
N VAL A 50 -17.87 -8.19 4.12
CA VAL A 50 -18.31 -7.08 3.25
C VAL A 50 -19.80 -7.17 2.98
N LYS A 51 -20.31 -8.37 2.71
CA LYS A 51 -21.74 -8.62 2.53
C LYS A 51 -22.52 -8.22 3.79
N TYR A 52 -22.05 -8.64 4.96
CA TYR A 52 -22.66 -8.29 6.24
C TYR A 52 -22.60 -6.79 6.52
N ALA A 53 -21.44 -6.14 6.28
CA ALA A 53 -21.29 -4.70 6.50
C ALA A 53 -22.15 -3.86 5.55
N SER A 54 -22.40 -4.34 4.32
CA SER A 54 -23.26 -3.68 3.32
C SER A 54 -22.88 -2.21 3.03
N MET A 55 -21.61 -1.84 3.21
CA MET A 55 -21.12 -0.48 3.02
C MET A 55 -19.64 -0.46 2.62
N ALA A 56 -19.17 0.68 2.08
CA ALA A 56 -17.77 0.89 1.71
C ALA A 56 -16.82 0.94 2.92
N GLY A 57 -15.58 0.49 2.74
CA GLY A 57 -14.61 0.43 3.84
C GLY A 57 -13.35 -0.37 3.52
N TYR A 58 -12.60 -0.67 4.58
CA TYR A 58 -11.32 -1.37 4.51
C TYR A 58 -11.41 -2.72 5.22
N ILE A 59 -10.79 -3.73 4.61
CA ILE A 59 -10.74 -5.12 5.10
C ILE A 59 -9.31 -5.42 5.53
N ARG A 60 -9.13 -6.04 6.70
CA ARG A 60 -7.83 -6.48 7.20
C ARG A 60 -7.87 -7.98 7.54
N PRO A 61 -7.54 -8.83 6.56
CA PRO A 61 -7.17 -10.21 6.85
C PRO A 61 -5.86 -10.21 7.63
N GLN A 62 -5.81 -10.98 8.72
CA GLN A 62 -4.64 -11.08 9.57
C GLN A 62 -4.51 -12.52 10.08
N VAL A 63 -3.30 -13.07 10.01
CA VAL A 63 -2.95 -14.34 10.66
C VAL A 63 -2.03 -14.03 11.83
N MET A 64 -2.30 -14.63 12.99
CA MET A 64 -1.52 -14.43 14.20
C MET A 64 -1.27 -15.73 14.93
N PHE A 65 -0.17 -15.78 15.69
CA PHE A 65 0.10 -16.88 16.62
C PHE A 65 -1.05 -17.01 17.62
N GLY A 66 -1.54 -18.23 17.81
CA GLY A 66 -2.49 -18.54 18.87
C GLY A 66 -1.82 -18.58 20.24
N LEU A 67 -2.65 -18.80 21.25
CA LEU A 67 -2.26 -18.64 22.66
C LEU A 67 -1.69 -19.93 23.30
N SER A 68 -1.33 -20.92 22.48
CA SER A 68 -0.99 -22.27 22.97
C SER A 68 0.34 -22.35 23.71
N THR A 69 1.17 -21.31 23.66
CA THR A 69 2.55 -21.34 24.19
C THR A 69 3.12 -19.93 24.34
N LEU A 70 3.98 -19.76 25.34
CA LEU A 70 4.75 -18.53 25.58
C LEU A 70 6.17 -18.58 25.00
N SER A 71 6.57 -19.71 24.41
CA SER A 71 7.92 -19.89 23.87
C SER A 71 8.09 -19.23 22.50
N LEU A 72 9.21 -18.51 22.33
CA LEU A 72 9.64 -17.97 21.04
C LEU A 72 9.82 -19.10 20.02
N GLY A 73 9.01 -19.10 18.96
CA GLY A 73 9.10 -20.06 17.87
C GLY A 73 8.24 -21.31 18.02
N ALA A 74 7.50 -21.46 19.12
CA ALA A 74 6.49 -22.50 19.22
C ALA A 74 5.26 -22.05 18.43
N THR A 75 5.28 -22.32 17.12
CA THR A 75 4.20 -22.03 16.17
C THR A 75 3.05 -23.03 16.36
N GLY A 76 2.47 -23.02 17.56
CA GLY A 76 1.18 -23.66 17.79
C GLY A 76 0.08 -22.99 16.96
N VAL A 77 -1.12 -23.57 17.03
CA VAL A 77 -2.35 -23.19 16.30
C VAL A 77 -2.35 -21.69 15.99
N THR A 78 -2.37 -21.33 14.71
CA THR A 78 -2.47 -19.92 14.29
C THR A 78 -3.88 -19.66 13.80
N ASP A 79 -4.47 -18.56 14.24
CA ASP A 79 -5.82 -18.17 13.86
C ASP A 79 -5.78 -17.07 12.81
N ALA A 80 -6.82 -17.06 11.97
CA ALA A 80 -7.04 -16.03 10.97
C ALA A 80 -8.26 -15.21 11.33
N TYR A 81 -8.12 -13.89 11.25
CA TYR A 81 -9.18 -12.93 11.51
C TYR A 81 -9.38 -12.06 10.26
N VAL A 82 -10.64 -11.77 9.95
CA VAL A 82 -11.00 -10.81 8.91
C VAL A 82 -11.75 -9.67 9.59
N LEU A 83 -11.11 -8.51 9.64
CA LEU A 83 -11.66 -7.32 10.29
C LEU A 83 -12.15 -6.33 9.25
N PHE A 84 -13.22 -5.61 9.57
CA PHE A 84 -13.80 -4.56 8.73
C PHE A 84 -13.94 -3.25 9.51
N TRP A 85 -13.67 -2.13 8.85
CA TRP A 85 -13.99 -0.79 9.36
C TRP A 85 -14.55 0.08 8.23
N PRO A 86 -15.61 0.86 8.53
CA PRO A 86 -16.03 1.97 7.68
C PRO A 86 -14.86 2.93 7.47
N MET A 87 -14.55 3.24 6.23
CA MET A 87 -13.46 4.17 5.89
C MET A 87 -13.87 4.96 4.65
N LYS A 88 -13.72 6.28 4.72
CA LYS A 88 -13.95 7.19 3.58
C LYS A 88 -12.64 7.54 2.89
N LYS A 89 -11.80 8.33 3.56
CA LYS A 89 -10.43 8.65 3.15
C LYS A 89 -9.45 8.28 4.26
N TYR A 90 -8.20 8.00 3.91
CA TYR A 90 -7.15 7.71 4.87
C TYR A 90 -6.64 8.98 5.56
N ARG A 91 -6.40 10.04 4.80
CA ARG A 91 -6.14 11.40 5.28
C ARG A 91 -7.17 12.36 4.68
N ASP A 92 -7.51 13.41 5.42
CA ASP A 92 -8.47 14.44 4.99
C ASP A 92 -7.74 15.72 4.57
N ASN A 93 -6.85 15.58 3.60
CA ASN A 93 -6.04 16.66 3.02
C ASN A 93 -5.95 16.49 1.49
N ASP A 94 -5.54 17.57 0.80
CA ASP A 94 -5.36 17.58 -0.67
C ASP A 94 -3.95 17.13 -1.10
N GLY A 95 -3.11 16.78 -0.14
CA GLY A 95 -1.77 16.26 -0.32
C GLY A 95 -1.03 16.20 1.02
N VAL A 96 0.15 15.57 1.00
CA VAL A 96 0.97 15.34 2.19
C VAL A 96 2.25 16.17 2.21
N THR A 97 2.67 16.52 3.41
CA THR A 97 4.01 17.01 3.71
C THR A 97 4.90 15.83 4.11
N LEU A 98 6.00 15.64 3.40
CA LEU A 98 6.96 14.58 3.63
C LEU A 98 8.30 15.15 4.08
N VAL A 99 9.03 14.38 4.88
CA VAL A 99 10.40 14.70 5.30
C VAL A 99 11.34 13.52 5.08
N SER A 100 12.61 13.81 4.86
CA SER A 100 13.69 12.83 4.88
C SER A 100 13.85 12.26 6.29
N SER A 101 13.71 10.96 6.46
CA SER A 101 13.92 10.31 7.75
C SER A 101 15.39 10.15 8.08
N THR A 102 15.73 10.26 9.37
CA THR A 102 17.01 9.81 9.92
C THR A 102 16.98 8.34 10.36
N ILE A 103 15.84 7.66 10.24
CA ILE A 103 15.64 6.27 10.63
C ILE A 103 15.51 5.42 9.37
N GLU A 104 16.48 4.53 9.15
CA GLU A 104 16.48 3.64 7.99
C GLU A 104 15.34 2.62 8.03
N ARG A 105 14.98 2.14 6.84
CA ARG A 105 14.11 1.00 6.65
C ARG A 105 14.80 -0.26 7.16
N LEU A 106 14.00 -1.20 7.67
CA LEU A 106 14.50 -2.52 8.06
C LEU A 106 15.29 -3.17 6.90
N SER A 107 16.45 -3.75 7.21
CA SER A 107 17.28 -4.43 6.22
C SER A 107 16.73 -5.84 5.90
N PRO A 108 16.74 -6.29 4.62
CA PRO A 108 16.55 -7.67 4.21
C PRO A 108 17.51 -8.65 4.89
N LYS A 109 18.67 -8.18 5.36
CA LYS A 109 19.62 -8.99 6.15
C LYS A 109 19.14 -9.23 7.58
N ALA A 110 18.24 -8.40 8.09
CA ALA A 110 17.68 -8.52 9.44
C ALA A 110 16.35 -9.29 9.45
N ALA A 111 15.51 -9.12 8.41
CA ALA A 111 14.28 -9.87 8.24
C ALA A 111 13.82 -9.86 6.77
N ASP A 112 12.94 -10.78 6.37
CA ASP A 112 12.36 -10.77 5.03
C ASP A 112 11.33 -9.64 4.88
N VAL A 113 11.81 -8.43 4.58
CA VAL A 113 11.02 -7.19 4.50
C VAL A 113 10.00 -7.15 3.36
N THR A 114 10.05 -8.12 2.45
CA THR A 114 9.02 -8.29 1.42
C THR A 114 7.75 -8.94 1.98
N ALA A 115 7.80 -9.54 3.18
CA ALA A 115 6.63 -10.03 3.90
C ALA A 115 5.93 -8.90 4.68
N LYS A 116 4.60 -8.88 4.68
CA LYS A 116 3.81 -7.86 5.39
C LYS A 116 3.54 -8.31 6.83
N ILE A 117 4.55 -8.23 7.70
CA ILE A 117 4.52 -8.72 9.09
C ILE A 117 4.30 -7.57 10.08
N ALA A 118 3.44 -7.78 11.09
CA ALA A 118 3.09 -6.78 12.09
C ALA A 118 4.30 -6.20 12.84
N GLY A 119 5.28 -7.03 13.21
CA GLY A 119 6.50 -6.57 13.89
C GLY A 119 7.35 -5.58 13.09
N PHE A 120 7.26 -5.58 11.76
CA PHE A 120 8.00 -4.61 10.93
C PHE A 120 7.41 -3.20 11.02
N TYR A 121 6.15 -3.07 11.43
CA TYR A 121 5.50 -1.77 11.60
C TYR A 121 6.00 -1.01 12.83
N THR A 122 6.80 -1.62 13.70
CA THR A 122 7.53 -0.88 14.75
C THR A 122 8.51 0.11 14.11
N ASN A 123 9.21 -0.29 13.04
CA ASN A 123 10.07 0.61 12.27
C ASN A 123 9.26 1.70 11.55
N SER A 124 8.11 1.36 10.96
CA SER A 124 7.17 2.35 10.39
C SER A 124 6.68 3.33 11.45
N HIS A 125 6.33 2.85 12.64
CA HIS A 125 5.84 3.69 13.74
C HIS A 125 6.87 4.73 14.17
N PHE A 126 8.14 4.33 14.37
CA PHE A 126 9.19 5.29 14.72
C PHE A 126 9.42 6.34 13.64
N ASN A 127 9.35 5.95 12.37
CA ASN A 127 9.44 6.88 11.24
C ASN A 127 8.26 7.86 11.20
N HIS A 128 7.05 7.38 11.49
CA HIS A 128 5.87 8.22 11.56
C HIS A 128 5.93 9.22 12.73
N GLU A 129 6.40 8.79 13.91
CA GLU A 129 6.61 9.69 15.05
C GLU A 129 7.73 10.70 14.78
N TYR A 130 8.78 10.29 14.07
CA TYR A 130 9.80 11.22 13.57
C TYR A 130 9.19 12.27 12.65
N ALA A 131 8.38 11.89 11.66
CA ALA A 131 7.71 12.82 10.76
C ALA A 131 6.88 13.87 11.53
N LYS A 132 6.07 13.41 12.50
CA LYS A 132 5.28 14.30 13.36
C LYS A 132 6.15 15.29 14.14
N SER A 133 7.30 14.85 14.66
CA SER A 133 8.23 15.73 15.37
C SER A 133 8.80 16.84 14.45
N GLN A 134 8.80 16.60 13.14
CA GLN A 134 9.18 17.55 12.09
C GLN A 134 7.99 18.29 11.49
N MET A 135 6.79 18.18 12.08
CA MET A 135 5.53 18.76 11.57
C MET A 135 5.16 18.28 10.15
N ALA A 136 5.48 17.02 9.82
CA ALA A 136 5.16 16.37 8.56
C ALA A 136 4.19 15.20 8.74
N ASP A 137 3.53 14.80 7.65
CA ASP A 137 2.51 13.75 7.63
C ASP A 137 3.11 12.33 7.54
N ASP A 138 4.30 12.20 6.96
CA ASP A 138 5.04 10.95 6.84
C ASP A 138 6.54 11.22 6.57
N ALA A 139 7.37 10.18 6.68
CA ALA A 139 8.81 10.28 6.45
C ALA A 139 9.28 9.27 5.39
N VAL A 140 10.12 9.75 4.48
CA VAL A 140 10.80 8.93 3.47
C VAL A 140 12.00 8.26 4.10
N MET A 141 12.04 6.94 4.06
CA MET A 141 13.13 6.13 4.60
C MET A 141 14.15 5.78 3.52
N LEU A 142 15.42 5.79 3.89
CA LEU A 142 16.47 5.13 3.11
C LEU A 142 16.59 3.66 3.53
N ASP A 143 17.07 2.83 2.62
CA ASP A 143 17.70 1.57 2.94
C ASP A 143 19.13 1.76 3.47
N VAL A 144 19.74 0.63 3.86
CA VAL A 144 21.13 0.60 4.39
C VAL A 144 22.20 0.91 3.35
N GLU A 145 21.83 1.03 2.07
CA GLU A 145 22.71 1.39 0.95
C GLU A 145 22.59 2.89 0.61
N GLY A 146 21.72 3.62 1.31
CA GLY A 146 21.50 5.05 1.10
C GLY A 146 20.49 5.38 0.00
N ASN A 147 19.75 4.38 -0.50
CA ASN A 147 18.69 4.59 -1.51
C ASN A 147 17.33 4.68 -0.83
N VAL A 148 16.41 5.46 -1.40
CA VAL A 148 15.03 5.57 -0.95
C VAL A 148 14.35 4.22 -1.06
N ALA A 149 13.79 3.75 0.06
CA ALA A 149 13.02 2.51 0.12
C ALA A 149 11.52 2.79 -0.04
N GLU A 150 10.90 3.40 0.97
CA GLU A 150 9.47 3.72 1.02
C GLU A 150 9.19 4.76 2.12
N VAL A 151 7.93 5.20 2.27
CA VAL A 151 7.52 5.95 3.47
C VAL A 151 6.93 5.01 4.52
N SER A 152 6.67 5.51 5.73
CA SER A 152 6.22 4.63 6.83
C SER A 152 4.91 3.89 6.52
N SER A 153 4.04 4.50 5.69
CA SER A 153 2.68 4.00 5.40
C SER A 153 2.44 3.52 3.97
N ALA A 154 3.35 3.80 3.02
CA ALA A 154 3.07 3.69 1.58
C ALA A 154 4.35 3.57 0.73
N ASN A 155 4.21 3.15 -0.53
CA ASN A 155 5.29 3.25 -1.51
C ASN A 155 5.39 4.68 -2.05
N VAL A 156 6.56 5.09 -2.55
CA VAL A 156 6.81 6.43 -3.10
C VAL A 156 7.09 6.40 -4.60
N PHE A 157 6.61 7.43 -5.30
CA PHE A 157 6.87 7.69 -6.70
C PHE A 157 7.32 9.14 -6.89
N ILE A 158 8.19 9.35 -7.88
CA ILE A 158 8.57 10.67 -8.37
C ILE A 158 8.29 10.75 -9.86
N VAL A 159 8.05 11.95 -10.36
CA VAL A 159 8.08 12.26 -11.79
C VAL A 159 9.28 13.14 -12.05
N LYS A 160 10.12 12.75 -13.01
CA LYS A 160 11.25 13.56 -13.44
C LYS A 160 11.38 13.54 -14.96
N ASN A 161 11.34 14.71 -15.58
CA ASN A 161 11.44 14.88 -17.04
C ASN A 161 10.42 13.99 -17.80
N GLY A 162 9.20 13.89 -17.29
CA GLY A 162 8.12 13.07 -17.87
C GLY A 162 8.27 11.56 -17.66
N VAL A 163 9.27 11.09 -16.91
CA VAL A 163 9.45 9.68 -16.55
C VAL A 163 8.93 9.45 -15.13
N LEU A 164 8.05 8.47 -14.97
CA LEU A 164 7.60 8.00 -13.66
C LEU A 164 8.66 7.06 -13.08
N LYS A 165 9.19 7.40 -11.90
CA LYS A 165 10.20 6.60 -11.21
C LYS A 165 9.72 6.15 -9.84
N THR A 166 10.13 4.96 -9.42
CA THR A 166 9.86 4.43 -8.07
C THR A 166 11.03 3.54 -7.64
N PRO A 167 11.31 3.41 -6.34
CA PRO A 167 12.32 2.49 -5.84
C PRO A 167 12.14 1.09 -6.42
N ARG A 168 13.26 0.46 -6.83
CA ARG A 168 13.28 -0.96 -7.19
C ARG A 168 12.90 -1.83 -5.99
N LEU A 169 12.40 -3.03 -6.27
CA LEU A 169 12.08 -4.01 -5.21
C LEU A 169 13.36 -4.50 -4.51
N GLY A 170 13.22 -4.88 -3.24
CA GLY A 170 14.31 -5.38 -2.40
C GLY A 170 14.18 -4.86 -0.96
N TYR A 171 14.08 -3.55 -0.80
CA TYR A 171 13.91 -2.88 0.50
C TYR A 171 12.50 -2.31 0.72
N THR A 172 11.67 -2.26 -0.32
CA THR A 172 10.27 -1.83 -0.26
C THR A 172 9.30 -3.01 -0.30
N LEU A 173 8.12 -2.83 0.31
CA LEU A 173 7.02 -3.78 0.16
C LEU A 173 6.51 -3.76 -1.29
N GLU A 174 6.27 -4.95 -1.85
CA GLU A 174 5.58 -5.14 -3.13
C GLU A 174 4.12 -4.66 -3.04
N GLY A 175 3.91 -3.35 -3.18
CA GLY A 175 2.61 -2.70 -3.11
C GLY A 175 1.71 -3.13 -4.26
N ILE A 176 0.48 -3.52 -3.94
CA ILE A 176 -0.52 -3.83 -4.97
C ILE A 176 -0.94 -2.54 -5.67
N THR A 177 -1.16 -1.44 -4.93
CA THR A 177 -1.42 -0.13 -5.54
C THR A 177 -0.25 0.37 -6.37
N ARG A 178 1.00 0.16 -5.91
CA ARG A 178 2.22 0.41 -6.71
C ARG A 178 2.16 -0.31 -8.05
N GLN A 179 1.84 -1.61 -8.05
CA GLN A 179 1.72 -2.41 -9.26
C GLN A 179 0.57 -1.94 -10.17
N SER A 180 -0.58 -1.55 -9.60
CA SER A 180 -1.69 -0.96 -10.35
C SER A 180 -1.23 0.33 -11.02
N VAL A 181 -0.56 1.24 -10.31
CA VAL A 181 -0.05 2.51 -10.86
C VAL A 181 0.95 2.30 -11.99
N ILE A 182 1.89 1.35 -11.85
CA ILE A 182 2.82 1.00 -12.93
C ILE A 182 2.06 0.51 -14.18
N THR A 183 1.01 -0.28 -13.98
CA THR A 183 0.18 -0.78 -15.10
C THR A 183 -0.58 0.36 -15.77
N LEU A 184 -1.24 1.21 -14.97
CA LEU A 184 -1.98 2.38 -15.47
C LEU A 184 -1.06 3.36 -16.19
N ALA A 185 0.15 3.59 -15.70
CA ALA A 185 1.15 4.46 -16.33
C ALA A 185 1.52 3.95 -17.72
N LYS A 186 1.78 2.63 -17.86
CA LYS A 186 2.08 2.00 -19.15
C LYS A 186 0.91 2.14 -20.13
N ASP A 187 -0.32 1.95 -19.67
CA ASP A 187 -1.52 2.09 -20.50
C ASP A 187 -1.76 3.54 -20.96
N LEU A 188 -1.30 4.52 -20.17
CA LEU A 188 -1.30 5.95 -20.53
C LEU A 188 -0.09 6.38 -21.38
N GLY A 189 0.83 5.46 -21.69
CA GLY A 189 2.05 5.76 -22.43
C GLY A 189 3.10 6.54 -21.63
N ILE A 190 3.01 6.56 -20.30
CA ILE A 190 3.99 7.20 -19.42
C ILE A 190 5.16 6.25 -19.22
N PRO A 191 6.42 6.64 -19.55
CA PRO A 191 7.60 5.82 -19.28
C PRO A 191 7.75 5.55 -17.79
N VAL A 192 8.04 4.29 -17.42
CA VAL A 192 8.20 3.87 -16.03
C VAL A 192 9.59 3.28 -15.81
N GLU A 193 10.27 3.74 -14.76
CA GLU A 193 11.58 3.24 -14.32
C GLU A 193 11.50 2.77 -12.86
N GLU A 194 11.80 1.49 -12.63
CA GLU A 194 12.01 0.96 -11.29
C GLU A 194 13.53 1.00 -11.00
N THR A 195 13.97 1.96 -10.18
CA THR A 195 15.38 2.34 -10.08
C THR A 195 15.77 2.74 -8.66
N ASP A 196 17.05 2.89 -8.39
CA ASP A 196 17.51 3.48 -7.13
C ASP A 196 17.28 4.98 -7.16
N LEU A 197 16.76 5.52 -6.07
CA LEU A 197 16.52 6.95 -5.89
C LEU A 197 17.23 7.40 -4.63
N THR A 198 17.70 8.63 -4.61
CA THR A 198 18.29 9.29 -3.45
C THR A 198 17.33 10.36 -2.93
N PHE A 199 17.58 10.90 -1.74
CA PHE A 199 16.82 12.07 -1.29
C PHE A 199 16.95 13.26 -2.23
N ASP A 200 18.07 13.42 -2.93
CA ASP A 200 18.27 14.52 -3.88
C ASP A 200 17.43 14.33 -5.16
N ASP A 201 17.19 13.10 -5.58
CA ASP A 201 16.23 12.81 -6.66
C ASP A 201 14.82 13.25 -6.27
N LEU A 202 14.40 13.02 -5.02
CA LEU A 202 13.11 13.48 -4.51
C LEU A 202 13.08 15.02 -4.35
N ARG A 203 14.15 15.64 -3.85
CA ARG A 203 14.24 17.11 -3.73
C ARG A 203 14.21 17.82 -5.07
N SER A 204 14.73 17.18 -6.12
CA SER A 204 14.76 17.72 -7.48
C SER A 204 13.60 17.24 -8.35
N ALA A 205 12.70 16.40 -7.84
CA ALA A 205 11.55 15.89 -8.57
C ALA A 205 10.61 17.02 -9.05
N ASP A 206 9.95 16.76 -10.19
CA ASP A 206 8.95 17.65 -10.76
C ASP A 206 7.58 17.41 -10.09
N GLU A 207 7.25 16.15 -9.81
CA GLU A 207 6.09 15.72 -9.01
C GLU A 207 6.51 14.60 -8.04
N LEU A 208 5.81 14.48 -6.90
CA LEU A 208 6.04 13.43 -5.90
C LEU A 208 4.68 12.95 -5.38
N PHE A 209 4.50 11.64 -5.21
CA PHE A 209 3.27 11.10 -4.63
C PHE A 209 3.48 9.73 -3.96
N LEU A 210 2.54 9.37 -3.09
CA LEU A 210 2.50 8.09 -2.39
C LEU A 210 1.47 7.16 -3.00
N THR A 211 1.70 5.86 -2.84
CA THR A 211 0.72 4.83 -3.21
C THR A 211 0.51 3.78 -2.13
N GLY A 212 -0.75 3.47 -1.84
CA GLY A 212 -1.11 2.47 -0.83
C GLY A 212 -2.57 2.06 -0.93
N THR A 213 -2.97 0.99 -0.24
CA THR A 213 -4.39 0.55 -0.25
C THR A 213 -5.29 1.55 0.45
N ALA A 214 -4.81 2.18 1.53
CA ALA A 214 -5.55 3.22 2.25
C ALA A 214 -5.28 4.61 1.64
N ALA A 215 -4.01 4.94 1.36
CA ALA A 215 -3.60 6.22 0.79
C ALA A 215 -4.05 6.42 -0.68
N GLU A 216 -4.35 5.33 -1.39
CA GLU A 216 -4.65 5.34 -2.82
C GLU A 216 -3.50 5.95 -3.64
N ILE A 217 -3.73 7.08 -4.32
CA ILE A 217 -2.69 7.93 -4.90
C ILE A 217 -2.78 9.27 -4.18
N GLU A 218 -1.76 9.58 -3.39
CA GLU A 218 -1.74 10.75 -2.51
C GLU A 218 -0.60 11.69 -2.90
N PRO A 219 -0.89 12.87 -3.49
CA PRO A 219 0.15 13.80 -3.90
C PRO A 219 0.95 14.32 -2.71
N CYS A 220 2.26 14.50 -2.88
CA CYS A 220 3.06 15.25 -1.94
C CYS A 220 3.19 16.69 -2.43
N ILE A 221 2.81 17.61 -1.55
CA ILE A 221 2.78 19.06 -1.82
C ILE A 221 3.96 19.79 -1.19
N ILE A 222 4.61 19.19 -0.18
CA ILE A 222 5.80 19.72 0.46
C ILE A 222 6.74 18.56 0.76
N TYR A 223 7.99 18.63 0.30
CA TYR A 223 9.04 17.69 0.67
C TYR A 223 10.27 18.44 1.20
N ASP A 224 10.71 18.12 2.42
CA ASP A 224 11.83 18.81 3.08
C ASP A 224 11.71 20.36 3.04
N GLY A 225 10.49 20.87 3.23
CA GLY A 225 10.19 22.30 3.19
C GLY A 225 10.10 22.92 1.79
N ARG A 226 10.40 22.17 0.72
CA ARG A 226 10.18 22.60 -0.67
C ARG A 226 8.77 22.29 -1.10
N ALA A 227 8.04 23.31 -1.57
CA ALA A 227 6.74 23.12 -2.20
C ALA A 227 6.88 22.40 -3.56
N LEU A 228 5.98 21.45 -3.81
CA LEU A 228 5.89 20.64 -5.02
C LEU A 228 4.51 20.82 -5.67
N PRO A 229 4.45 21.00 -7.00
CA PRO A 229 3.17 21.04 -7.69
C PRO A 229 2.57 19.64 -7.81
N VAL A 230 1.24 19.57 -7.81
CA VAL A 230 0.51 18.39 -8.29
C VAL A 230 0.39 18.50 -9.81
N GLY A 231 1.34 17.90 -10.53
CA GLY A 231 1.43 18.00 -11.98
C GLY A 231 0.46 17.10 -12.73
N GLU A 232 0.59 17.11 -14.05
CA GLU A 232 -0.33 16.43 -14.97
C GLU A 232 -0.24 14.91 -14.85
N THR A 233 0.95 14.37 -14.59
CA THR A 233 1.17 12.92 -14.49
C THR A 233 0.43 12.36 -13.28
N THR A 234 0.59 12.98 -12.11
CA THR A 234 -0.10 12.57 -10.88
C THR A 234 -1.61 12.69 -11.04
N LYS A 235 -2.11 13.77 -11.66
CA LYS A 235 -3.54 13.97 -11.91
C LYS A 235 -4.11 12.89 -12.84
N ALA A 236 -3.45 12.62 -13.97
CA ALA A 236 -3.88 11.61 -14.92
C ALA A 236 -3.89 10.20 -14.30
N LEU A 237 -2.86 9.85 -13.55
CA LEU A 237 -2.81 8.57 -12.83
C LEU A 237 -3.90 8.47 -11.76
N LYS A 238 -4.13 9.55 -11.01
CA LYS A 238 -5.19 9.61 -10.00
C LYS A 238 -6.57 9.46 -10.60
N GLU A 239 -6.88 10.19 -11.67
CA GLU A 239 -8.15 10.07 -12.39
C GLU A 239 -8.34 8.64 -12.92
N ARG A 240 -7.31 8.09 -13.57
CA ARG A 240 -7.37 6.72 -14.10
C ARG A 240 -7.56 5.68 -13.00
N PHE A 241 -6.88 5.84 -11.86
CA PHE A 241 -7.04 4.98 -10.69
C PHE A 241 -8.44 5.09 -10.08
N ASP A 242 -9.00 6.31 -9.99
CA ASP A 242 -10.35 6.55 -9.47
C ASP A 242 -11.43 5.92 -10.37
N MET A 243 -11.27 6.00 -11.69
CA MET A 243 -12.15 5.29 -12.63
C MET A 243 -12.00 3.78 -12.50
N ALA A 244 -10.75 3.29 -12.44
CA ALA A 244 -10.47 1.87 -12.24
C ALA A 244 -11.16 1.41 -10.96
N LYS A 245 -10.87 1.97 -9.78
CA LYS A 245 -11.36 1.46 -8.49
C LYS A 245 -12.89 1.36 -8.38
N LEU A 246 -13.62 2.14 -9.16
CA LEU A 246 -15.09 2.14 -9.26
C LEU A 246 -15.65 1.18 -10.32
N GLY A 247 -14.81 0.39 -10.99
CA GLY A 247 -15.19 -0.58 -12.02
C GLY A 247 -15.59 0.06 -13.35
N GLN A 248 -15.22 1.32 -13.61
CA GLN A 248 -15.63 2.08 -14.80
C GLN A 248 -14.78 1.78 -16.04
N LEU A 249 -13.74 0.96 -15.88
CA LEU A 249 -12.77 0.62 -16.92
C LEU A 249 -12.83 -0.90 -17.16
N PRO A 250 -13.50 -1.36 -18.24
CA PRO A 250 -13.67 -2.78 -18.52
C PRO A 250 -12.36 -3.58 -18.61
N ALA A 251 -11.29 -2.93 -19.07
CA ALA A 251 -9.95 -3.53 -19.18
C ALA A 251 -9.39 -4.06 -17.84
N TYR A 252 -9.90 -3.57 -16.70
CA TYR A 252 -9.45 -3.97 -15.37
C TYR A 252 -10.48 -4.80 -14.61
N GLU A 253 -11.52 -5.35 -15.25
CA GLU A 253 -12.60 -6.08 -14.55
C GLU A 253 -12.11 -7.22 -13.64
N THR A 254 -10.94 -7.81 -13.94
CA THR A 254 -10.30 -8.87 -13.16
C THR A 254 -9.68 -8.37 -11.86
N TRP A 255 -9.57 -7.05 -11.67
CA TRP A 255 -9.02 -6.44 -10.47
C TRP A 255 -10.00 -6.45 -9.30
N TYR A 256 -11.26 -6.85 -9.47
CA TYR A 256 -12.25 -6.81 -8.39
C TYR A 256 -12.91 -8.15 -8.17
N THR A 257 -13.11 -8.48 -6.89
CA THR A 257 -14.13 -9.46 -6.50
C THR A 257 -15.44 -8.73 -6.26
N LYS A 258 -16.46 -9.06 -7.06
CA LYS A 258 -17.82 -8.53 -6.89
C LYS A 258 -18.49 -9.23 -5.71
N VAL A 259 -19.03 -8.46 -4.77
CA VAL A 259 -19.85 -8.98 -3.67
C VAL A 259 -21.31 -8.76 -4.03
N VAL A 260 -22.06 -9.86 -4.11
CA VAL A 260 -23.49 -9.91 -4.47
C VAL A 260 -24.32 -10.36 -3.27
#